data_AF-A2GYE7-F1
#
_entry.id   AF-A2GYE7-F1
#
_cell.length_a   1.000
_cell.length_b   1.000
_cell.length_c   1.000
_cell.angle_alpha   90.00
_cell.angle_beta   90.00
_cell.angle_gamma   90.00
#
_symmetry.space_group_name_H-M   'P 1'
#
loop_
_entity.id
_entity.type
_entity.pdbx_description
1 polymer ?
#
loop_
_entity_poly.entity_id
_entity_poly.type
_entity_poly.pdbx_seq_one_letter_code
_entity_poly.pdbx_strand_id
1 'polypeptide(L)'
;MPKSDEIYRVGQRLKGFTPKYSFAWKELTKQFGVEIKHQVLKDIAIEVASRLQIPLDRDAKRRKSVLIKWFDDNWEAIGTIITEYTVMNDQIYHNIAATQNAEAK
;
A
#
# COMPACT_ATOMS: atom_id res chain seq x y z
N MET A 1 -16.81 -31.25 1.80
CA MET A 1 -15.86 -30.47 2.64
C MET A 1 -15.65 -29.11 1.99
N PRO A 2 -16.18 -27.99 2.53
CA PRO A 2 -15.84 -26.69 1.96
C PRO A 2 -14.51 -26.21 2.54
N LYS A 3 -13.51 -26.05 1.66
CA LYS A 3 -12.29 -25.29 1.94
C LYS A 3 -12.70 -23.83 2.18
N SER A 4 -12.73 -23.46 3.46
CA SER A 4 -12.83 -22.11 4.03
C SER A 4 -13.33 -21.02 3.06
N ASP A 5 -14.60 -20.61 3.19
CA ASP A 5 -15.24 -19.46 2.51
C ASP A 5 -14.34 -18.22 2.36
N GLU A 6 -13.44 -18.01 3.32
CA GLU A 6 -12.44 -16.94 3.29
C GLU A 6 -11.53 -16.97 2.04
N ILE A 7 -11.03 -18.15 1.65
CA ILE A 7 -10.17 -18.31 0.47
C ILE A 7 -10.98 -18.02 -0.80
N TYR A 8 -12.24 -18.42 -0.83
CA TYR A 8 -13.13 -18.17 -1.96
C TYR A 8 -13.46 -16.67 -2.10
N ARG A 9 -13.78 -15.98 -1.00
CA ARG A 9 -14.06 -14.53 -1.01
C ARG A 9 -12.87 -13.70 -1.47
N VAL A 10 -11.68 -14.03 -0.99
CA VAL A 10 -10.45 -13.34 -1.41
C VAL A 10 -10.08 -13.69 -2.85
N GLY A 11 -10.29 -14.94 -3.27
CA GLY A 11 -10.15 -15.36 -4.66
C GLY A 11 -11.10 -14.62 -5.62
N GLN A 12 -12.35 -14.34 -5.21
CA GLN A 12 -13.28 -13.53 -6.01
C GLN A 12 -12.86 -12.04 -6.04
N ARG A 13 -12.38 -11.47 -4.92
CA ARG A 13 -11.89 -10.09 -4.88
C ARG A 13 -10.63 -9.85 -5.72
N LEU A 14 -9.79 -10.88 -5.87
CA LEU A 14 -8.57 -10.87 -6.67
C LEU A 14 -8.78 -11.44 -8.09
N LYS A 15 -10.00 -11.81 -8.46
CA LYS A 15 -10.28 -12.46 -9.73
C LYS A 15 -9.98 -11.50 -10.88
N GLY A 16 -8.91 -11.78 -11.63
CA GLY A 16 -8.41 -10.92 -12.71
C GLY A 16 -7.46 -9.81 -12.26
N PHE A 17 -7.32 -9.54 -10.96
CA PHE A 17 -6.35 -8.58 -10.46
C PHE A 17 -4.99 -9.25 -10.34
N THR A 18 -4.04 -8.77 -11.13
CA THR A 18 -2.70 -9.32 -11.14
C THR A 18 -1.75 -8.31 -10.50
N PRO A 19 -1.30 -8.52 -9.25
CA PRO A 19 -0.52 -7.53 -8.51
C PRO A 19 0.76 -7.11 -9.25
N LYS A 20 1.40 -8.05 -9.95
CA LYS A 20 2.61 -7.78 -10.76
C LYS A 20 2.38 -6.85 -11.97
N TYR A 21 1.14 -6.68 -12.44
CA TYR A 21 0.82 -5.82 -13.57
C TYR A 21 0.11 -4.53 -13.17
N SER A 22 -0.25 -4.38 -11.89
CA SER A 22 -0.88 -3.18 -11.35
C SER A 22 0.04 -1.97 -11.53
N PHE A 23 -0.57 -0.82 -11.80
CA PHE A 23 0.14 0.44 -11.96
C PHE A 23 0.82 0.83 -10.64
N ALA A 24 0.09 0.74 -9.53
CA ALA A 24 0.63 1.00 -8.21
C ALA A 24 1.85 0.13 -7.90
N TRP A 25 1.82 -1.16 -8.21
CA TRP A 25 2.97 -2.03 -7.95
C TRP A 25 4.21 -1.63 -8.75
N LYS A 26 4.04 -1.26 -10.03
CA LYS A 26 5.16 -0.80 -10.87
C LYS A 26 5.81 0.44 -10.28
N GLU A 27 5.01 1.44 -9.90
CA GLU A 27 5.52 2.67 -9.33
C GLU A 27 6.14 2.45 -7.95
N LEU A 28 5.52 1.63 -7.09
CA LEU A 28 6.10 1.20 -5.81
C LEU A 28 7.48 0.59 -6.00
N THR A 29 7.63 -0.35 -6.95
CA THR A 29 8.93 -0.99 -7.22
C THR A 29 9.96 -0.05 -7.85
N LYS A 30 9.50 0.96 -8.60
CA LYS A 30 10.38 1.99 -9.17
C LYS A 30 10.88 2.96 -8.11
N GLN A 31 10.05 3.25 -7.11
CA GLN A 31 10.33 4.22 -6.06
C GLN A 31 11.13 3.64 -4.89
N PHE A 32 10.76 2.45 -4.43
CA PHE A 32 11.38 1.81 -3.25
C PHE A 32 12.23 0.57 -3.60
N GLY A 33 12.25 0.16 -4.87
CA GLY A 33 13.03 -0.98 -5.35
C GLY A 33 12.21 -2.25 -5.60
N VAL A 34 12.75 -3.17 -6.41
CA VAL A 34 12.06 -4.40 -6.83
C VAL A 34 11.88 -5.40 -5.66
N GLU A 35 12.76 -5.34 -4.65
CA GLU A 35 12.80 -6.28 -3.51
C GLU A 35 12.18 -5.75 -2.21
N ILE A 36 11.14 -4.91 -2.31
CA ILE A 36 10.44 -4.42 -1.10
C ILE A 36 9.83 -5.58 -0.32
N LYS A 37 10.23 -5.68 0.96
CA LYS A 37 9.65 -6.59 1.93
C LYS A 37 8.18 -6.25 2.20
N HIS A 38 7.38 -7.29 2.43
CA HIS A 38 5.96 -7.12 2.77
C HIS A 38 5.75 -6.21 3.98
N GLN A 39 6.63 -6.31 4.99
CA GLN A 39 6.58 -5.49 6.19
C GLN A 39 6.65 -4.00 5.87
N VAL A 40 7.63 -3.59 5.05
CA VAL A 40 7.81 -2.20 4.61
C VAL A 40 6.57 -1.70 3.87
N LEU A 41 6.06 -2.49 2.92
CA LEU A 41 4.86 -2.13 2.16
C LEU A 41 3.64 -1.93 3.08
N LYS A 42 3.53 -2.76 4.11
CA LYS A 42 2.46 -2.70 5.11
C LYS A 42 2.59 -1.44 5.97
N ASP A 43 3.81 -1.10 6.40
CA ASP A 43 4.05 0.10 7.20
C ASP A 43 3.73 1.37 6.40
N ILE A 44 4.12 1.45 5.13
CA ILE A 44 3.71 2.54 4.21
C ILE A 44 2.18 2.60 4.10
N ALA A 45 1.53 1.46 3.89
CA ALA A 45 0.08 1.42 3.74
C ALA A 45 -0.64 1.91 4.99
N ILE A 46 -0.17 1.56 6.19
CA ILE A 46 -0.74 2.00 7.46
C ILE A 46 -0.60 3.52 7.61
N GLU A 47 0.59 4.04 7.32
CA GLU A 47 0.89 5.46 7.44
C GLU A 47 0.06 6.29 6.45
N VAL A 48 0.05 5.88 5.19
CA VAL A 48 -0.73 6.54 4.14
C VAL A 48 -2.24 6.41 4.39
N ALA A 49 -2.71 5.25 4.85
CA ALA A 49 -4.11 5.06 5.25
C ALA A 49 -4.51 6.00 6.39
N SER A 50 -3.64 6.15 7.40
CA SER A 50 -3.86 7.08 8.52
C SER A 50 -3.95 8.52 8.03
N ARG A 51 -3.02 8.92 7.14
CA ARG A 51 -2.93 10.29 6.62
C ARG A 51 -4.07 10.66 5.68
N LEU A 52 -4.49 9.72 4.82
CA LEU A 52 -5.63 9.89 3.91
C LEU A 52 -6.97 9.57 4.57
N GLN A 53 -6.98 9.11 5.82
CA GLN A 53 -8.17 8.60 6.52
C GLN A 53 -8.90 7.50 5.72
N ILE A 54 -8.16 6.70 4.94
CA ILE A 54 -8.71 5.60 4.15
C ILE A 54 -8.69 4.32 5.00
N PRO A 55 -9.80 3.58 5.12
CA PRO A 55 -9.83 2.35 5.90
C PRO A 55 -8.97 1.27 5.23
N LEU A 56 -7.93 0.84 5.93
CA LEU A 56 -7.09 -0.28 5.52
C LEU A 56 -7.64 -1.60 6.08
N ASP A 57 -8.19 -2.42 5.19
CA ASP A 57 -8.76 -3.74 5.50
C ASP A 57 -7.74 -4.66 6.19
N ARG A 58 -8.20 -5.49 7.14
CA ARG A 58 -7.34 -6.49 7.82
C ARG A 58 -6.75 -7.50 6.84
N ASP A 59 -7.50 -7.86 5.79
CA ASP A 59 -7.02 -8.72 4.71
C ASP A 59 -5.89 -8.07 3.90
N ALA A 60 -5.95 -6.75 3.68
CA ALA A 60 -4.86 -6.00 3.03
C ALA A 60 -3.60 -6.02 3.89
N LYS A 61 -3.71 -5.88 5.22
CA LYS A 61 -2.56 -5.99 6.14
C LYS A 61 -1.92 -7.39 6.13
N ARG A 62 -2.73 -8.44 5.92
CA ARG A 62 -2.30 -9.84 6.00
C ARG A 62 -1.78 -10.40 4.67
N ARG A 63 -2.28 -9.95 3.52
CA ARG A 63 -1.98 -10.51 2.20
C ARG A 63 -1.44 -9.47 1.23
N LYS A 64 -0.21 -9.66 0.73
CA LYS A 64 0.47 -8.75 -0.22
C LYS A 64 -0.37 -8.47 -1.47
N SER A 65 -1.10 -9.46 -1.99
CA SER A 65 -1.97 -9.30 -3.16
C SER A 65 -3.15 -8.35 -2.91
N VAL A 66 -3.78 -8.43 -1.74
CA VAL A 66 -4.90 -7.55 -1.36
C VAL A 66 -4.38 -6.15 -1.03
N LEU A 67 -3.20 -6.06 -0.44
CA LEU A 67 -2.51 -4.79 -0.18
C LEU A 67 -2.24 -4.02 -1.47
N ILE A 68 -1.67 -4.69 -2.48
CA ILE A 68 -1.38 -4.08 -3.78
C ILE A 68 -2.67 -3.63 -4.46
N LYS A 69 -3.75 -4.41 -4.34
CA LYS A 69 -5.06 -4.00 -4.86
C LYS A 69 -5.55 -2.72 -4.21
N TRP A 70 -5.46 -2.63 -2.88
CA TRP A 70 -5.84 -1.42 -2.16
C TRP A 70 -4.99 -0.21 -2.56
N PHE A 71 -3.69 -0.41 -2.81
CA PHE A 71 -2.82 0.63 -3.34
C PHE A 71 -3.24 1.09 -4.74
N ASP A 72 -3.60 0.16 -5.62
CA ASP A 72 -4.05 0.46 -6.99
C ASP A 72 -5.38 1.21 -6.99
N ASP A 73 -6.35 0.75 -6.19
CA ASP A 73 -7.68 1.36 -6.06
C ASP A 73 -7.61 2.80 -5.52
N ASN A 74 -6.59 3.13 -4.72
CA ASN A 74 -6.41 4.46 -4.10
C ASN A 74 -5.17 5.19 -4.63
N TRP A 75 -4.61 4.76 -5.76
CA TRP A 75 -3.33 5.25 -6.24
C TRP A 75 -3.33 6.75 -6.54
N GLU A 76 -4.45 7.33 -6.95
CA GLU A 76 -4.54 8.77 -7.21
C GLU A 76 -4.16 9.62 -6.00
N ALA A 77 -4.60 9.21 -4.81
CA ALA A 77 -4.27 9.92 -3.56
C ALA A 77 -2.93 9.44 -2.98
N ILE A 78 -2.68 8.14 -3.02
CA ILE A 78 -1.45 7.55 -2.47
C ILE A 78 -0.22 7.99 -3.26
N GLY A 79 -0.30 8.02 -4.59
CA GLY A 79 0.79 8.37 -5.49
C GLY A 79 1.40 9.74 -5.22
N THR A 80 0.60 10.71 -4.75
CA THR A 80 1.08 12.05 -4.39
C THR A 80 1.83 12.06 -3.06
N ILE A 81 1.41 11.26 -2.08
CA ILE A 81 2.02 11.25 -0.74
C ILE A 81 3.19 10.26 -0.70
N ILE A 82 3.16 9.20 -1.50
CA ILE A 82 4.16 8.15 -1.45
C ILE A 82 5.56 8.64 -1.85
N THR A 83 5.63 9.74 -2.61
CA THR A 83 6.88 10.48 -2.90
C THR A 83 7.51 11.17 -1.70
N GLU A 84 6.74 11.39 -0.63
CA GLU A 84 7.28 11.88 0.63
C GLU A 84 7.93 10.77 1.45
N TYR A 85 7.72 9.50 1.13
CA TYR A 85 8.35 8.40 1.85
C TYR A 85 9.56 7.87 1.10
N THR A 86 10.59 7.49 1.85
CA THR A 86 11.77 6.82 1.34
C THR A 86 12.00 5.55 2.14
N VAL A 87 12.43 4.47 1.49
CA VAL A 87 12.78 3.23 2.17
C VAL A 87 14.30 3.11 2.21
N MET A 88 14.86 2.98 3.40
CA MET A 88 16.28 2.68 3.60
C MET A 88 16.39 1.56 4.63
N ASN A 89 17.20 0.54 4.37
CA ASN A 89 17.41 -0.59 5.30
C ASN A 89 16.11 -1.24 5.81
N ASP A 90 15.13 -1.47 4.94
CA ASP A 90 13.81 -2.00 5.30
C ASP A 90 13.02 -1.16 6.33
N GLN A 91 13.34 0.12 6.45
CA GLN A 91 12.64 1.09 7.30
C GLN A 91 12.08 2.21 6.42
N ILE A 92 10.88 2.68 6.77
CA ILE A 92 10.24 3.81 6.10
C ILE A 92 10.69 5.11 6.78
N TYR A 93 11.04 6.10 5.97
CA TYR A 93 11.40 7.43 6.41
C TYR A 93 10.46 8.42 5.74
N HIS A 94 9.82 9.26 6.54
CA HIS A 94 9.01 10.36 6.04
C HIS A 94 9.90 11.58 5.83
N ASN A 95 9.96 12.07 4.60
CA ASN A 95 10.64 13.31 4.24
C ASN A 95 9.74 14.48 4.63
N ILE A 96 9.85 14.88 5.89
CA ILE A 96 9.10 15.95 6.57
C ILE A 96 9.19 17.33 5.90
N ALA A 97 10.04 17.49 4.87
CA ALA A 97 10.22 18.74 4.14
C ALA A 97 8.94 19.23 3.42
N ALA A 98 7.96 18.37 3.17
CA ALA A 98 6.71 18.73 2.49
C ALA A 98 5.59 19.20 3.44
N THR A 99 5.69 18.97 4.76
CA THR A 99 4.55 19.11 5.70
C THR A 99 4.67 20.29 6.67
N GLN A 100 5.47 21.32 6.37
CA GLN A 100 5.55 22.51 7.25
C GLN A 100 4.44 23.56 7.04
N ASN A 101 3.40 23.31 6.23
CA ASN A 101 2.35 24.31 5.97
C ASN A 101 0.93 23.76 6.19
N ALA A 102 0.54 23.39 7.42
CA ALA A 102 -0.89 23.18 7.71
C ALA A 102 -1.34 23.31 9.18
N GLU A 103 -0.47 23.59 10.15
CA GLU A 103 -0.89 23.83 11.54
C GLU A 103 -0.37 25.18 12.05
N ALA A 104 -0.83 26.24 11.39
CA ALA A 104 -0.79 27.59 11.92
C ALA A 104 -2.13 28.28 11.65
N LYS A 105 -3.14 27.99 12.48
CA LYS A 105 -4.09 28.97 13.03
C LYS A 105 -5.10 28.34 13.98
#